data_AF-A0A355H6T7-F1
#
_entry.id   AF-A0A355H6T7-F1
#
_cell.length_a   1.000
_cell.length_b   1.000
_cell.length_c   1.000
_cell.angle_alpha   90.00
_cell.angle_beta   90.00
_cell.angle_gamma   90.00
#
_symmetry.space_group_name_H-M   'P 1'
#
loop_
_entity.id
_entity.type
_entity.pdbx_description
1 polymer ?
#
loop_
_entity_poly.entity_id
_entity_poly.type
_entity_poly.pdbx_seq_one_letter_code
_entity_poly.pdbx_strand_id
1 'polypeptide(L)'
;MQAQSQVLNYPSLSEALFLGSSVSNTQRNIRYAVLAFAGSALIALCAQISVPFFPVPLTLQTFAVFLIGLSFGWRLGGITVALYLLEGALGLPVFAGGKGGLIVFMGPTAGYLAGFFLAATACGWFA
;
A
#
# COMPACT_ATOMS: atom_id res chain seq x y z
N MET A 1 21.54 -24.08 26.65
CA MET A 1 20.11 -23.85 26.38
C MET A 1 20.01 -22.80 25.29
N GLN A 2 19.95 -23.21 24.02
CA GLN A 2 19.76 -22.29 22.90
C GLN A 2 18.29 -21.85 22.91
N ALA A 3 18.03 -20.64 23.44
CA ALA A 3 16.73 -20.00 23.30
C ALA A 3 16.56 -19.68 21.81
N GLN A 4 15.95 -20.62 21.09
CA GLN A 4 15.48 -20.42 19.74
C GLN A 4 14.39 -19.36 19.84
N SER A 5 14.74 -18.10 19.59
CA SER A 5 13.78 -17.02 19.35
C SER A 5 13.04 -17.36 18.06
N GLN A 6 12.10 -18.29 18.14
CA GLN A 6 11.06 -18.49 17.15
C GLN A 6 10.28 -17.17 17.11
N VAL A 7 10.74 -16.25 16.25
CA VAL A 7 9.95 -15.09 15.87
C VAL A 7 8.62 -15.67 15.41
N LEU A 8 7.56 -15.40 16.18
CA LEU A 8 6.22 -15.90 15.89
C LEU A 8 5.80 -15.28 14.56
N ASN A 9 6.07 -15.99 13.46
CA ASN A 9 5.76 -15.54 12.11
C ASN A 9 4.30 -15.90 11.86
N TYR A 10 3.40 -15.10 12.42
CA TYR A 10 1.97 -15.26 12.19
C TYR A 10 1.67 -14.84 10.74
N PRO A 11 0.86 -15.63 10.01
CA PRO A 11 0.46 -15.27 8.67
C PRO A 11 -0.31 -13.94 8.70
N SER A 12 0.00 -13.04 7.78
CA SER A 12 -0.75 -11.79 7.61
C SER A 12 -2.22 -12.09 7.28
N LEU A 13 -3.15 -11.14 7.49
CA LEU A 13 -4.57 -11.35 7.18
C LEU A 13 -4.77 -11.80 5.72
N SER A 14 -3.97 -11.28 4.80
CA SER A 14 -3.98 -11.73 3.41
C SER A 14 -3.57 -13.21 3.24
N GLU A 15 -2.61 -13.68 4.03
CA GLU A 15 -2.17 -15.07 4.03
C GLU A 15 -3.19 -15.99 4.68
N ALA A 16 -3.77 -15.56 5.81
CA ALA A 16 -4.78 -16.30 6.54
C ALA A 16 -6.07 -16.46 5.72
N LEU A 17 -6.52 -15.39 5.04
CA LEU A 17 -7.84 -15.32 4.44
C LEU A 17 -7.85 -15.65 2.94
N PHE A 18 -6.79 -15.32 2.21
CA PHE A 18 -6.74 -15.50 0.75
C PHE A 18 -5.74 -16.56 0.25
N LEU A 19 -4.81 -17.02 1.09
CA LEU A 19 -3.76 -17.97 0.68
C LEU A 19 -3.83 -19.32 1.40
N GLY A 20 -4.83 -19.51 2.27
CA GLY A 20 -5.13 -20.78 2.92
C GLY A 20 -5.72 -21.79 1.95
N SER A 21 -4.89 -22.72 1.46
CA SER A 21 -5.18 -24.08 0.92
C SER A 21 -4.24 -24.44 -0.23
N SER A 22 -3.10 -25.10 0.05
CA SER A 22 -2.26 -25.85 -0.91
C SER A 22 -2.30 -25.36 -2.38
N VAL A 23 -1.94 -24.11 -2.62
CA VAL A 23 -1.97 -23.47 -3.94
C VAL A 23 -0.60 -23.60 -4.62
N SER A 24 -0.57 -23.92 -5.92
CA SER A 24 0.67 -23.92 -6.72
C SER A 24 1.37 -22.55 -6.67
N ASN A 25 2.71 -22.52 -6.77
CA ASN A 25 3.48 -21.27 -6.71
C ASN A 25 3.00 -20.21 -7.73
N THR A 26 2.59 -20.64 -8.93
CA THR A 26 2.02 -19.76 -9.96
C THR A 26 0.74 -19.07 -9.50
N GLN A 27 -0.21 -19.85 -8.96
CA GLN A 27 -1.49 -19.30 -8.49
C GLN A 27 -1.30 -18.38 -7.27
N ARG A 28 -0.32 -18.67 -6.40
CA ARG A 28 0.06 -17.78 -5.29
C ARG A 28 0.53 -16.41 -5.79
N ASN A 29 1.43 -16.40 -6.78
CA ASN A 29 1.96 -15.17 -7.36
C ASN A 29 0.88 -14.35 -8.08
N ILE A 30 -0.03 -15.02 -8.80
CA ILE A 30 -1.17 -14.36 -9.44
C ILE A 30 -2.06 -13.69 -8.39
N ARG A 31 -2.38 -14.36 -7.28
CA ARG A 31 -3.17 -13.77 -6.19
C ARG A 31 -2.49 -12.55 -5.60
N TYR A 32 -1.18 -12.61 -5.35
CA TYR A 32 -0.43 -11.44 -4.86
C TYR A 32 -0.46 -10.27 -5.84
N ALA A 33 -0.27 -10.54 -7.14
CA ALA A 33 -0.37 -9.49 -8.15
C ALA A 33 -1.76 -8.84 -8.16
N VAL A 34 -2.82 -9.66 -8.17
CA VAL A 34 -4.21 -9.17 -8.15
C VAL A 34 -4.48 -8.35 -6.90
N LEU A 35 -4.05 -8.81 -5.72
CA LEU A 35 -4.20 -8.06 -4.47
C LEU A 35 -3.44 -6.73 -4.50
N ALA A 36 -2.22 -6.71 -5.06
CA ALA A 36 -1.44 -5.47 -5.18
C ALA A 36 -2.13 -4.45 -6.10
N PHE A 37 -2.63 -4.86 -7.26
CA PHE A 37 -3.38 -3.98 -8.17
C PHE A 37 -4.73 -3.54 -7.57
N ALA A 38 -5.45 -4.44 -6.91
CA ALA A 38 -6.71 -4.10 -6.24
C ALA A 38 -6.47 -3.09 -5.10
N GLY A 39 -5.38 -3.28 -4.35
CA GLY A 39 -4.98 -2.38 -3.27
C GLY A 39 -4.51 -1.01 -3.78
N SER A 40 -3.77 -0.94 -4.89
CA SER A 40 -3.36 0.34 -5.48
C SER A 40 -4.58 1.11 -6.00
N ALA A 41 -5.51 0.42 -6.67
CA ALA A 41 -6.77 0.99 -7.12
C ALA A 41 -7.61 1.51 -5.95
N LEU A 42 -7.68 0.76 -4.85
CA LEU A 42 -8.36 1.20 -3.62
C LEU A 42 -7.74 2.51 -3.09
N ILE A 43 -6.41 2.60 -3.01
CA ILE A 43 -5.71 3.82 -2.57
C ILE A 43 -6.03 4.98 -3.50
N ALA A 44 -6.02 4.77 -4.82
CA ALA A 44 -6.33 5.79 -5.81
C ALA A 44 -7.77 6.31 -5.68
N LEU A 45 -8.75 5.41 -5.46
CA LEU A 45 -10.14 5.79 -5.22
C LEU A 45 -10.29 6.61 -3.95
N CYS A 46 -9.66 6.17 -2.85
CA CYS A 46 -9.66 6.91 -1.59
C CYS A 46 -8.93 8.25 -1.69
N ALA A 47 -7.93 8.39 -2.57
CA ALA A 47 -7.24 9.65 -2.80
C ALA A 47 -8.13 10.72 -3.44
N GLN A 48 -9.17 10.34 -4.19
CA GLN A 48 -10.11 11.31 -4.78
C GLN A 48 -11.09 11.88 -3.76
N ILE A 49 -11.39 11.13 -2.69
CA ILE A 49 -12.23 11.61 -1.60
C ILE A 49 -11.38 12.54 -0.75
N SER A 50 -11.55 13.85 -0.99
CA SER A 50 -10.77 14.89 -0.35
C SER A 50 -11.62 16.05 0.12
N VAL A 51 -11.22 16.64 1.24
CA VAL A 51 -11.74 17.88 1.77
C VAL A 51 -10.76 19.00 1.39
N PRO A 52 -11.22 20.10 0.77
CA PRO A 52 -10.35 21.18 0.37
C PRO A 52 -9.70 21.81 1.61
N PHE A 53 -8.37 21.72 1.68
CA PHE A 53 -7.54 22.25 2.76
C PHE A 53 -6.27 22.85 2.15
N PHE A 54 -5.76 23.94 2.73
CA PHE A 54 -4.59 24.67 2.22
C PHE A 54 -3.40 24.50 3.19
N PRO A 55 -2.17 24.20 2.71
CA PRO A 55 -1.72 24.09 1.31
C PRO A 55 -1.89 22.70 0.68
N VAL A 56 -2.24 21.67 1.46
CA VAL A 56 -2.40 20.28 1.00
C VAL A 56 -3.80 19.77 1.35
N PRO A 57 -4.56 19.21 0.39
CA PRO A 57 -5.90 18.68 0.67
C PRO A 57 -5.83 17.50 1.63
N LEU A 58 -6.81 17.41 2.53
CA LEU A 58 -6.98 16.26 3.41
C LEU A 58 -7.74 15.17 2.66
N THR A 59 -7.16 13.99 2.49
CA THR A 59 -7.75 12.90 1.71
C THR A 59 -7.91 11.61 2.53
N LEU A 60 -8.78 10.70 2.07
CA LEU A 60 -8.86 9.33 2.63
C LEU A 60 -7.69 8.42 2.21
N GLN A 61 -6.71 8.96 1.49
CA GLN A 61 -5.54 8.22 1.04
C GLN A 61 -4.72 7.65 2.21
N THR A 62 -4.53 8.44 3.27
CA THR A 62 -3.83 8.03 4.49
C THR A 62 -4.47 6.81 5.14
N PHE A 63 -5.81 6.81 5.24
CA PHE A 63 -6.59 5.70 5.76
C PHE A 63 -6.39 4.42 4.93
N ALA A 64 -6.48 4.53 3.61
CA ALA A 64 -6.27 3.40 2.71
C ALA A 64 -4.86 2.82 2.83
N VAL A 65 -3.84 3.67 2.94
CA VAL A 65 -2.43 3.26 3.11
C VAL A 65 -2.24 2.44 4.39
N PHE A 66 -2.81 2.89 5.51
CA PHE A 66 -2.75 2.14 6.77
C PHE A 66 -3.53 0.83 6.71
N LEU A 67 -4.73 0.85 6.12
CA LEU A 67 -5.55 -0.35 5.96
C LEU A 67 -4.82 -1.42 5.14
N ILE A 68 -4.19 -1.02 4.03
CA ILE A 68 -3.39 -1.90 3.19
C ILE A 68 -2.15 -2.41 3.94
N GLY A 69 -1.42 -1.53 4.62
CA GLY A 69 -0.25 -1.92 5.41
C GLY A 69 -0.58 -2.98 6.45
N LEU A 70 -1.64 -2.76 7.24
CA LEU A 70 -2.06 -3.70 8.29
C LEU A 70 -2.67 -5.00 7.74
N SER A 71 -3.38 -4.95 6.61
CA SER A 71 -4.07 -6.12 6.07
C SER A 71 -3.15 -7.03 5.23
N PHE A 72 -2.23 -6.43 4.49
CA PHE A 72 -1.38 -7.14 3.52
C PHE A 72 0.00 -7.50 4.10
N GLY A 73 0.36 -6.95 5.26
CA GLY A 73 1.68 -7.12 5.88
C GLY A 73 2.78 -6.33 5.16
N TRP A 74 4.00 -6.37 5.70
CA TRP A 74 5.09 -5.49 5.26
C TRP A 74 5.51 -5.65 3.80
N ARG A 75 5.54 -6.90 3.29
CA ARG A 75 5.99 -7.20 1.92
C ARG A 75 4.95 -6.77 0.90
N LEU A 76 3.74 -7.33 0.99
CA LEU A 76 2.68 -7.06 0.01
C LEU A 76 2.16 -5.63 0.15
N GLY A 77 2.01 -5.10 1.38
CA GLY A 77 1.61 -3.71 1.61
C GLY A 77 2.62 -2.70 1.04
N GLY A 78 3.92 -2.93 1.25
CA GLY A 78 4.98 -2.12 0.65
C GLY A 78 4.94 -2.15 -0.89
N ILE A 79 4.78 -3.34 -1.48
CA ILE A 79 4.67 -3.51 -2.94
C ILE A 79 3.44 -2.76 -3.48
N THR A 80 2.28 -2.88 -2.82
CA THR A 80 1.05 -2.18 -3.22
C THR A 80 1.21 -0.67 -3.25
N VAL A 81 1.83 -0.09 -2.22
CA VAL A 81 2.05 1.37 -2.18
C VAL A 81 3.12 1.79 -3.19
N ALA A 82 4.19 1.01 -3.36
CA ALA A 82 5.18 1.28 -4.41
C ALA A 82 4.55 1.25 -5.81
N LEU A 83 3.65 0.30 -6.06
CA LEU A 83 2.91 0.18 -7.32
C LEU A 83 2.00 1.39 -7.54
N TYR A 84 1.26 1.84 -6.52
CA TYR A 84 0.51 3.09 -6.55
C TYR A 84 1.37 4.32 -6.89
N LEU A 85 2.55 4.44 -6.28
CA LEU A 85 3.48 5.53 -6.56
C LEU A 85 4.03 5.47 -7.99
N LEU A 86 4.34 4.26 -8.49
CA LEU A 86 4.80 4.05 -9.87
C LEU A 86 3.70 4.40 -10.88
N GLU A 87 2.46 3.97 -10.65
CA GLU A 87 1.29 4.34 -11.47
C GLU A 87 1.16 5.86 -11.59
N GLY A 88 1.23 6.55 -10.45
CA GLY A 88 1.19 8.01 -10.44
C GLY A 88 2.42 8.67 -11.08
N ALA A 89 3.62 8.11 -10.91
CA ALA A 89 4.83 8.61 -11.57
C ALA A 89 4.75 8.48 -13.10
N LEU A 90 4.18 7.39 -13.60
CA LEU A 90 3.95 7.17 -15.05
C LEU A 90 2.94 8.15 -15.66
N GLY A 91 2.26 8.96 -14.85
CA GLY A 91 1.34 9.99 -15.33
C GLY A 91 -0.13 9.63 -15.17
N LEU A 92 -0.46 8.49 -14.56
CA LEU A 92 -1.86 8.16 -14.28
C LEU A 92 -2.43 9.13 -13.23
N PRO A 93 -3.68 9.58 -13.38
CA PRO A 93 -4.32 10.54 -12.48
C PRO A 93 -4.79 9.89 -11.16
N VAL A 94 -3.88 9.19 -10.47
CA VAL A 94 -4.17 8.41 -9.24
C VAL A 94 -3.98 9.21 -7.95
N PHE A 95 -3.30 10.35 -8.00
CA PHE A 95 -3.11 11.22 -6.84
C PHE A 95 -4.33 12.12 -6.62
N ALA A 96 -4.41 12.70 -5.42
CA ALA A 96 -5.49 13.57 -5.00
C ALA A 96 -5.78 14.70 -6.01
N GLY A 97 -7.06 14.89 -6.34
CA GLY A 97 -7.50 15.87 -7.33
C GLY A 97 -7.17 15.49 -8.77
N GLY A 98 -7.12 14.18 -9.07
CA GLY A 98 -6.78 13.65 -10.40
C GLY A 98 -5.37 13.99 -10.88
N LYS A 99 -4.43 14.26 -9.96
CA LYS A 99 -3.06 14.62 -10.32
C LYS A 99 -2.23 13.38 -10.65
N GLY A 100 -1.23 13.56 -11.50
CA GLY A 100 -0.31 12.52 -11.94
C GLY A 100 1.00 13.11 -12.45
N GLY A 101 1.99 12.26 -12.67
CA GLY A 101 3.29 12.58 -13.24
C GLY A 101 4.35 12.94 -12.20
N LEU A 102 5.60 12.99 -12.67
CA LEU A 102 6.78 13.31 -11.85
C LEU A 102 6.67 14.66 -11.14
N ILE A 103 5.90 15.61 -11.67
CA ILE A 103 5.74 16.95 -11.10
C ILE A 103 5.15 16.92 -9.68
N VAL A 104 4.33 15.91 -9.35
CA VAL A 104 3.74 15.74 -8.01
C VAL A 104 4.79 15.38 -6.97
N PHE A 105 5.90 14.76 -7.38
CA PHE A 105 7.03 14.41 -6.51
C PHE A 105 7.96 15.59 -6.22
N MET A 106 7.79 16.72 -6.90
CA MET A 106 8.51 17.96 -6.63
C MET A 106 7.63 19.02 -5.96
N GLY A 107 6.36 18.69 -5.68
CA GLY A 107 5.39 19.56 -5.05
C GLY A 107 5.31 19.42 -3.52
N PRO A 108 4.44 20.20 -2.86
CA PRO A 108 4.26 20.18 -1.41
C PRO A 108 3.76 18.82 -0.87
N THR A 109 3.17 17.98 -1.72
CA THR A 109 2.66 16.65 -1.37
C THR A 109 3.71 15.54 -1.47
N ALA A 110 4.91 15.82 -1.98
CA ALA A 110 5.96 14.82 -2.21
C ALA A 110 6.35 14.07 -0.93
N GLY A 111 6.45 14.80 0.19
CA GLY A 111 6.78 14.21 1.50
C GLY A 111 5.73 13.21 1.98
N TYR A 112 4.45 13.45 1.70
CA TYR A 112 3.37 12.52 2.03
C TYR A 112 3.48 11.23 1.21
N LEU A 113 3.80 11.33 -0.08
CA LEU A 113 3.96 10.16 -0.95
C LEU A 113 5.11 9.25 -0.49
N ALA A 114 6.26 9.83 -0.17
CA ALA A 114 7.38 9.07 0.42
C ALA A 114 7.01 8.49 1.80
N GLY A 115 6.31 9.28 2.62
CA GLY A 115 5.81 8.86 3.92
C GLY A 115 4.83 7.69 3.85
N PHE A 116 3.99 7.61 2.82
CA PHE A 116 3.03 6.50 2.66
C PHE A 116 3.71 5.15 2.45
N PHE A 117 4.80 5.13 1.69
CA PHE A 117 5.58 3.90 1.52
C PHE A 117 6.19 3.44 2.85
N LEU A 118 6.79 4.37 3.60
CA LEU A 118 7.33 4.07 4.93
C LEU A 118 6.24 3.66 5.93
N ALA A 119 5.09 4.34 5.92
CA ALA A 119 3.97 4.03 6.80
C ALA A 119 3.39 2.64 6.53
N ALA A 120 3.13 2.28 5.27
CA ALA A 120 2.60 0.96 4.94
C ALA A 120 3.56 -0.18 5.29
N THR A 121 4.86 0.00 5.00
CA THR A 121 5.88 -1.00 5.33
C THR A 121 6.08 -1.14 6.84
N ALA A 122 6.14 -0.04 7.58
CA ALA A 122 6.27 -0.05 9.04
C ALA A 122 5.02 -0.65 9.70
N CYS A 123 3.81 -0.22 9.32
CA CYS A 123 2.58 -0.77 9.87
C CYS A 123 2.42 -2.26 9.55
N GLY A 124 2.76 -2.68 8.33
CA GLY A 124 2.73 -4.09 7.96
C GLY A 124 3.81 -4.93 8.63
N TRP A 125 4.85 -4.33 9.19
CA TRP A 125 5.86 -5.04 9.99
C TRP A 125 5.36 -5.32 11.41
N PHE A 126 4.51 -4.43 11.94
CA PHE A 126 3.89 -4.59 13.26
C PHE A 126 2.59 -5.41 13.24
N ALA A 127 2.00 -5.64 12.07
CA ALA A 127 0.79 -6.42 11.85
C ALA A 127 1.07 -7.92 11.85
#